data_AF-A0A3N5FKX1-F1
#
_entry.id   AF-A0A3N5FKX1-F1
#
_cell.length_a   1.000
_cell.length_b   1.000
_cell.length_c   1.000
_cell.angle_alpha   90.00
_cell.angle_beta   90.00
_cell.angle_gamma   90.00
#
_symmetry.space_group_name_H-M   'P 1'
#
loop_
_entity.id
_entity.type
_entity.pdbx_description
1 polymer ?
#
loop_
_entity_poly.entity_id
_entity_poly.type
_entity_poly.pdbx_seq_one_letter_code
_entity_poly.pdbx_strand_id
1 'polypeptide(L)'
;MKEKLFPVVMVLLAAAWMGSAMRAPSTAPDTLQIHEFGRIPVVEGGRVKPMDSVARNHLRIVATKETFKDKDGVSHPAIVWALDIQSSLFPSAEPRA
;
A
#
# COMPACT_ATOMS: atom_id res chain seq x y z
N MET A 1 26.44 -3.33 39.75
CA MET A 1 26.25 -2.54 38.50
C MET A 1 25.68 -3.34 37.32
N LYS A 2 25.42 -4.66 37.44
CA LYS A 2 24.86 -5.50 36.36
C LYS A 2 23.32 -5.51 36.32
N GLU A 3 22.66 -5.07 37.40
CA GLU A 3 21.20 -5.16 37.60
C GLU A 3 20.40 -4.09 36.82
N LYS A 4 21.05 -2.98 36.45
CA LYS A 4 20.44 -1.92 35.62
C LYS A 4 20.67 -2.13 34.12
N LEU A 5 21.51 -3.09 33.74
CA LEU A 5 21.81 -3.37 32.33
C LEU A 5 20.67 -4.13 31.64
N PHE A 6 20.03 -5.05 32.36
CA PHE A 6 18.91 -5.85 31.86
C PHE A 6 17.70 -5.02 31.38
N PRO A 7 17.17 -4.06 32.16
CA PRO A 7 16.04 -3.23 31.69
C PRO A 7 16.43 -2.33 30.52
N VAL A 8 17.68 -1.82 30.48
CA VAL A 8 18.15 -0.97 29.38
C VAL A 8 18.25 -1.75 28.08
N VAL A 9 18.77 -2.98 28.12
CA VAL A 9 18.83 -3.86 26.94
C VAL A 9 17.41 -4.19 26.43
N MET A 10 16.47 -4.42 27.34
CA MET A 10 15.09 -4.73 26.98
C MET A 10 14.38 -3.53 26.31
N VAL A 11 14.59 -2.32 26.82
CA VAL A 11 14.08 -1.08 26.22
C VAL A 11 14.72 -0.83 24.84
N LEU A 12 16.02 -1.06 24.70
CA LEU A 12 16.70 -0.92 23.40
C LEU A 12 16.21 -1.93 22.36
N LEU A 13 15.95 -3.18 22.76
CA LEU A 13 15.36 -4.20 21.88
C LEU A 13 13.93 -3.82 21.47
N ALA A 14 13.10 -3.36 22.41
CA ALA A 14 11.75 -2.91 22.10
C ALA A 14 11.75 -1.69 21.16
N ALA A 15 12.65 -0.72 21.41
CA ALA A 15 12.80 0.45 20.55
C ALA A 15 13.31 0.08 19.15
N ALA A 16 14.25 -0.85 19.04
CA ALA A 16 14.75 -1.36 17.76
C ALA A 16 13.66 -2.13 16.99
N TRP A 17 12.88 -2.96 17.69
CA TRP A 17 11.75 -3.69 17.10
C TRP A 17 10.66 -2.73 16.60
N MET A 18 10.32 -1.71 17.40
CA MET A 18 9.36 -0.67 17.02
C MET A 18 9.85 0.16 15.83
N GLY A 19 11.12 0.56 15.82
CA GLY A 19 11.74 1.26 14.69
C GLY A 19 11.77 0.42 13.41
N SER A 20 11.95 -0.89 13.54
CA SER A 20 11.85 -1.83 12.42
C SER A 20 10.43 -1.93 11.87
N ALA A 21 9.41 -1.89 12.72
CA ALA A 21 8.01 -1.93 12.30
C ALA A 21 7.54 -0.64 11.61
N MET A 22 8.22 0.48 11.82
CA MET A 22 7.93 1.77 11.18
C MET A 22 8.62 1.96 9.82
N ARG A 23 9.49 1.05 9.39
CA ARG A 23 10.11 1.14 8.05
C ARG A 23 9.03 0.97 6.98
N ALA A 24 8.88 1.99 6.14
CA ALA A 24 8.10 1.87 4.92
C ALA A 24 8.66 0.72 4.07
N PRO A 25 7.83 -0.19 3.53
CA PRO A 25 8.29 -1.26 2.67
C PRO A 25 8.99 -0.65 1.45
N SER A 26 10.30 -0.87 1.33
CA SER A 26 11.08 -0.42 0.18
C SER A 26 10.63 -1.24 -1.03
N THR A 27 9.89 -0.62 -1.94
CA THR A 27 9.57 -1.21 -3.24
C THR A 27 10.84 -1.19 -4.10
N ALA A 28 11.09 -2.24 -4.88
CA ALA A 28 12.25 -2.31 -5.75
C ALA A 28 12.20 -1.17 -6.79
N PRO A 29 13.35 -0.58 -7.17
CA PRO A 29 13.38 0.62 -8.04
C PRO A 29 12.70 0.45 -9.40
N ASP A 30 12.53 -0.79 -9.87
CA ASP A 30 11.91 -1.12 -11.16
C ASP A 30 10.45 -1.60 -11.04
N THR A 31 9.84 -1.40 -9.87
CA THR A 31 8.44 -1.76 -9.59
C THR A 31 7.57 -0.51 -9.47
N LEU A 32 6.30 -0.62 -9.90
CA LEU A 32 5.33 0.48 -9.78
C LEU A 32 5.21 0.93 -8.32
N GLN A 33 5.43 2.24 -8.07
CA GLN A 33 5.34 2.84 -6.75
C GLN A 33 3.87 3.08 -6.33
N ILE A 34 3.16 1.99 -6.05
CA ILE A 34 1.73 2.00 -5.69
C ILE A 34 1.42 2.85 -4.45
N HIS A 35 2.37 2.96 -3.51
CA HIS A 35 2.19 3.77 -2.30
C HIS A 35 2.21 5.26 -2.62
N GLU A 36 3.17 5.71 -3.42
CA GLU A 36 3.27 7.12 -3.83
C GLU A 36 2.09 7.51 -4.72
N PHE A 37 1.68 6.64 -5.65
CA PHE A 37 0.48 6.85 -6.45
C PHE A 37 -0.78 7.00 -5.58
N GLY A 38 -0.92 6.17 -4.54
CA GLY A 38 -2.04 6.25 -3.60
C GLY A 38 -2.11 7.56 -2.80
N ARG A 39 -0.99 8.27 -2.62
CA ARG A 39 -0.91 9.54 -1.87
C ARG A 39 -1.27 10.77 -2.72
N ILE A 40 -1.40 10.62 -4.04
CA ILE A 40 -1.74 11.73 -4.93
C ILE A 40 -3.10 12.31 -4.49
N PRO A 41 -3.17 13.63 -4.20
CA PRO A 41 -4.42 14.26 -3.81
C PRO A 41 -5.34 14.42 -5.02
N VAL A 42 -6.57 13.95 -4.91
CA VAL A 42 -7.59 14.04 -5.95
C VAL A 42 -8.90 14.60 -5.39
N VAL A 43 -9.67 15.27 -6.24
CA VAL A 43 -10.98 15.83 -5.87
C VAL A 43 -12.07 14.85 -6.26
N GLU A 44 -12.85 14.37 -5.29
CA GLU A 44 -14.02 13.52 -5.54
C GLU A 44 -15.15 13.92 -4.58
N GLY A 45 -16.31 14.27 -5.15
CA GLY A 45 -17.44 14.82 -4.38
C GLY A 45 -17.14 16.18 -3.74
N GLY A 46 -16.28 17.00 -4.37
CA GLY A 46 -15.90 18.34 -3.87
C GLY A 46 -14.91 18.33 -2.71
N ARG A 47 -14.47 17.15 -2.23
CA ARG A 47 -13.47 17.01 -1.16
C ARG A 47 -12.17 16.44 -1.71
N VAL A 48 -11.05 17.07 -1.37
CA VAL A 48 -9.71 16.53 -1.63
C VAL A 48 -9.49 15.29 -0.75
N LYS A 49 -9.11 14.17 -1.36
CA LYS A 49 -8.77 12.93 -0.67
C LYS A 49 -7.63 12.21 -1.41
N PRO A 50 -6.91 11.29 -0.75
CA PRO A 50 -5.88 10.48 -1.41
C PRO A 50 -6.49 9.59 -2.49
N MET A 51 -5.75 9.33 -3.58
CA MET A 51 -6.15 8.42 -4.65
C MET A 51 -6.47 7.01 -4.13
N ASP A 52 -5.75 6.51 -3.11
CA ASP A 52 -6.05 5.22 -2.47
C ASP A 52 -7.47 5.16 -1.88
N SER A 53 -7.93 6.26 -1.28
CA SER A 53 -9.29 6.35 -0.75
C SER A 53 -10.34 6.31 -1.85
N VAL A 54 -10.07 6.96 -2.99
CA VAL A 54 -10.93 6.90 -4.18
C VAL A 54 -10.99 5.47 -4.71
N ALA A 55 -9.83 4.83 -4.91
CA ALA A 55 -9.73 3.46 -5.40
C ALA A 55 -10.52 2.46 -4.53
N ARG A 56 -10.36 2.53 -3.21
CA ARG A 56 -11.11 1.68 -2.25
C ARG A 56 -12.61 1.94 -2.30
N ASN A 57 -13.02 3.20 -2.41
CA ASN A 57 -14.43 3.56 -2.50
C ASN A 57 -15.07 2.98 -3.79
N HIS A 58 -14.39 3.12 -4.93
CA HIS A 58 -14.85 2.54 -6.19
C HIS A 58 -14.93 1.02 -6.14
N LEU A 59 -13.90 0.35 -5.63
CA LEU A 59 -13.92 -1.11 -5.53
C LEU A 59 -15.01 -1.60 -4.57
N ARG A 60 -15.32 -0.85 -3.51
CA ARG A 60 -16.45 -1.15 -2.63
C ARG A 60 -17.78 -1.03 -3.38
N ILE A 61 -17.95 -0.04 -4.25
CA ILE A 61 -19.17 0.11 -5.05
C ILE A 61 -19.30 -1.04 -6.07
N VAL A 62 -18.20 -1.43 -6.71
CA VAL A 62 -18.21 -2.43 -7.80
C VAL A 62 -18.25 -3.87 -7.29
N ALA A 63 -17.48 -4.19 -6.25
CA ALA A 63 -17.22 -5.55 -5.81
C ALA A 63 -17.49 -5.77 -4.31
N THR A 64 -17.99 -4.76 -3.58
CA THR A 64 -18.24 -4.80 -2.13
C THR A 64 -16.98 -5.16 -1.33
N LYS A 65 -15.79 -4.91 -1.90
CA LYS A 65 -14.48 -5.24 -1.32
C LYS A 65 -13.51 -4.09 -1.51
N GLU A 66 -12.49 -4.04 -0.66
CA GLU A 66 -11.39 -3.06 -0.76
C GLU A 66 -10.09 -3.68 -1.27
N THR A 67 -10.11 -4.98 -1.56
CA THR A 67 -9.03 -5.74 -2.19
C THR A 67 -9.62 -6.64 -3.27
N PHE A 68 -8.81 -6.99 -4.25
CA PHE A 68 -9.16 -7.96 -5.29
C PHE A 68 -8.15 -9.10 -5.28
N LYS A 69 -8.51 -10.22 -5.89
CA LYS A 69 -7.60 -11.34 -6.11
C LYS A 69 -7.28 -11.43 -7.59
N ASP A 70 -6.02 -11.65 -7.92
CA ASP A 70 -5.61 -11.95 -9.29
C ASP A 70 -5.93 -13.42 -9.66
N LYS A 71 -5.67 -13.80 -10.91
CA LYS A 71 -5.85 -15.15 -11.46
C LYS A 71 -5.09 -16.21 -10.67
N ASP A 72 -3.95 -15.86 -10.11
CA ASP A 72 -3.16 -16.73 -9.23
C ASP A 72 -3.67 -16.77 -7.78
N GLY A 73 -4.78 -16.09 -7.48
CA GLY A 73 -5.40 -16.05 -6.17
C GLY A 73 -4.72 -15.12 -5.16
N VAL A 74 -3.66 -14.40 -5.57
CA VAL A 74 -2.94 -13.43 -4.75
C VAL A 74 -3.80 -12.20 -4.51
N SER A 75 -3.84 -11.70 -3.27
CA SER A 75 -4.64 -10.53 -2.89
C SER A 75 -3.86 -9.24 -3.14
N HIS A 76 -4.47 -8.31 -3.87
CA HIS A 76 -3.91 -7.01 -4.19
C HIS A 76 -4.80 -5.87 -3.64
N PRO A 77 -4.21 -4.72 -3.27
CA PRO A 77 -4.96 -3.55 -2.82
C PRO A 77 -5.72 -2.89 -3.98
N ALA A 78 -6.82 -2.21 -3.68
CA ALA A 78 -7.68 -1.55 -4.67
C ALA A 78 -6.94 -0.54 -5.57
N ILE A 79 -5.84 0.07 -5.08
CA ILE A 79 -5.06 1.04 -5.85
C ILE A 79 -4.41 0.42 -7.10
N VAL A 80 -4.04 -0.86 -7.06
CA VAL A 80 -3.48 -1.58 -8.22
C VAL A 80 -4.55 -1.76 -9.28
N TRP A 81 -5.77 -2.14 -8.87
CA TRP A 81 -6.91 -2.23 -9.79
C TRP A 81 -7.26 -0.89 -10.42
N ALA A 82 -7.30 0.19 -9.62
CA ALA A 82 -7.59 1.52 -10.15
C ALA A 82 -6.55 1.97 -11.18
N LEU A 83 -5.26 1.72 -10.90
CA LEU A 83 -4.18 2.01 -11.84
C LEU A 83 -4.27 1.17 -13.11
N ASP A 84 -4.59 -0.12 -12.99
CA ASP A 84 -4.80 -1.02 -14.12
C ASP A 84 -5.95 -0.54 -15.02
N ILE A 85 -7.11 -0.20 -14.44
CA ILE A 85 -8.25 0.34 -15.21
C ILE A 85 -7.92 1.69 -15.86
N GLN A 86 -7.18 2.57 -15.19
CA GLN A 86 -6.83 3.88 -15.74
C GLN A 86 -5.75 3.78 -16.83
N SER A 87 -4.79 2.86 -16.69
CA SER A 87 -3.71 2.66 -17.66
C SER A 87 -4.14 1.78 -18.84
N SER A 88 -5.02 0.80 -18.63
CA SER A 88 -5.59 -0.06 -19.67
C SER A 88 -6.45 0.69 -20.70
N LEU A 89 -6.76 1.96 -20.47
CA LEU A 89 -7.30 2.87 -21.50
C LEU A 89 -6.31 3.08 -22.67
N PHE A 90 -5.02 2.76 -22.45
CA PHE A 90 -4.02 2.54 -23.48
C PHE A 90 -3.72 1.04 -23.54
N PRO A 91 -3.97 0.35 -24.66
CA PRO A 91 -3.66 -1.07 -24.78
C PRO A 91 -2.14 -1.23 -24.88
N SER A 92 -1.46 -1.21 -23.74
CA SER A 92 -0.04 -1.52 -23.65
C SER A 92 0.18 -2.71 -22.73
N ALA A 93 0.48 -3.83 -23.40
CA ALA A 93 1.25 -4.98 -22.97
C ALA A 93 0.67 -5.83 -21.83
N GLU A 94 0.36 -7.06 -22.21
CA GLU A 94 0.22 -8.30 -21.45
C GLU A 94 0.32 -8.26 -19.92
N PRO A 95 -0.54 -9.03 -19.22
CA PRO A 95 -0.46 -9.20 -17.78
C PRO A 95 0.87 -9.87 -17.43
N ARG A 96 1.80 -9.13 -16.81
CA ARG A 96 2.98 -9.74 -16.20
C ARG A 96 2.56 -10.43 -14.91
N ALA A 97 2.56 -11.77 -14.99
CA ALA A 97 2.70 -12.68 -13.86
C ALA A 97 3.97 -12.38 -13.04
#